data_AF-A0A4S8KF11-F1
#
_entry.id   AF-A0A4S8KF11-F1
#
_cell.length_a   1.000
_cell.length_b   1.000
_cell.length_c   1.000
_cell.angle_alpha   90.00
_cell.angle_beta   90.00
_cell.angle_gamma   90.00
#
_symmetry.space_group_name_H-M   'P 1'
#
loop_
_entity.id
_entity.type
_entity.pdbx_description
1 polymer ?
#
loop_
_entity_poly.entity_id
_entity_poly.type
_entity_poly.pdbx_seq_one_letter_code
_entity_poly.pdbx_strand_id
1 'polypeptide(L)'
;MIASFPTPLRLRSPFRCPRPLFPRDNGGSRRRGWTWRSSMCFAAAPFVKDGALRVNGREALTGVPQNVVVSPPLMDGAAAFLGAVADREDSRHVFKLGVLRDYRLLCLFRFKIWWMIPRTGTAGSDVPFETQMLLLEARQYEAVDGGVRKAAADPAFYILFLPVLDGDYRSSLQGNSSDELEFCIESGSYLAAIKPGVLDYFGWCTWDAFYFDVNPQGIEDGLKSLSKGGTPPKFLLIDDGWQDTSNEFQKEGEPAAEGSQYGARLVSVKENNKFRRTADGASNNGATSLKDFVSNIKQIYGLRYVYVWHALMGYWGGVSPDAAETKKYNSKLVYPVQSPGNLSHSRDLTMDCMEKYGVGMVDPEKAFNFYDDLHSYLMSQNIDGVKVDVQNILETIGTSHGGRVSLAHRFHEALEKSIAKNFQDNSIICCMAQSTDSIYRRGIQVEQCF
;
A
#
# COMPACT_ATOMS: atom_id res chain seq x y z
N MET A 1 -7.12 22.45 -3.81
CA MET A 1 -7.40 23.87 -3.53
C MET A 1 -6.42 24.76 -4.28
N ILE A 2 -6.86 25.93 -4.74
CA ILE A 2 -6.01 26.99 -5.30
C ILE A 2 -6.25 28.31 -4.50
N ALA A 3 -5.20 28.97 -3.98
CA ALA A 3 -5.34 30.15 -3.11
C ALA A 3 -4.20 31.18 -3.27
N SER A 4 -4.47 32.48 -3.05
CA SER A 4 -3.53 33.61 -3.29
C SER A 4 -2.96 34.25 -2.02
N PHE A 5 -1.65 34.53 -1.97
CA PHE A 5 -0.98 34.99 -0.73
C PHE A 5 0.06 36.11 -0.93
N PRO A 6 -0.22 37.39 -0.54
CA PRO A 6 0.53 38.59 -0.94
C PRO A 6 2.04 38.67 -0.63
N THR A 7 2.64 37.71 0.11
CA THR A 7 4.06 37.77 0.53
C THR A 7 4.71 36.38 0.67
N PRO A 8 6.03 36.25 0.47
CA PRO A 8 6.75 34.97 0.43
C PRO A 8 7.13 34.37 1.80
N LEU A 9 6.98 33.05 1.94
CA LEU A 9 7.70 32.25 2.94
C LEU A 9 9.19 32.12 2.56
N ARG A 10 10.09 32.00 3.56
CA ARG A 10 11.53 31.80 3.39
C ARG A 10 12.01 30.49 4.04
N LEU A 11 12.54 29.56 3.25
CA LEU A 11 13.40 28.44 3.66
C LEU A 11 14.40 28.12 2.52
N ARG A 12 15.60 27.60 2.83
CA ARG A 12 16.69 27.34 1.86
C ARG A 12 17.52 26.10 2.22
N SER A 13 17.98 25.33 1.23
CA SER A 13 19.22 24.53 1.24
C SER A 13 19.61 24.04 -0.17
N PRO A 14 20.86 23.60 -0.44
CA PRO A 14 21.50 23.74 -1.75
C PRO A 14 22.10 22.44 -2.37
N PHE A 15 22.90 22.64 -3.43
CA PHE A 15 23.83 21.71 -4.13
C PHE A 15 23.34 20.97 -5.40
N ARG A 16 24.25 20.93 -6.40
CA ARG A 16 24.17 20.30 -7.74
C ARG A 16 25.61 20.06 -8.24
N CYS A 17 25.81 19.11 -9.17
CA CYS A 17 27.03 18.94 -9.98
C CYS A 17 26.70 18.60 -11.47
N PRO A 18 27.65 18.70 -12.44
CA PRO A 18 27.35 18.97 -13.85
C PRO A 18 27.65 17.85 -14.89
N ARG A 19 27.83 18.21 -16.18
CA ARG A 19 27.63 17.39 -17.41
C ARG A 19 28.94 16.99 -18.20
N PRO A 20 28.86 16.12 -19.26
CA PRO A 20 29.99 15.37 -19.85
C PRO A 20 30.56 15.91 -21.20
N LEU A 21 31.45 15.15 -21.88
CA LEU A 21 32.24 15.55 -23.07
C LEU A 21 32.37 14.50 -24.22
N PHE A 22 32.03 14.94 -25.45
CA PHE A 22 32.62 14.63 -26.79
C PHE A 22 32.49 13.26 -27.54
N PRO A 23 32.66 13.22 -28.92
CA PRO A 23 31.91 12.30 -29.81
C PRO A 23 32.66 11.65 -31.02
N ARG A 24 32.00 10.75 -31.78
CA ARG A 24 32.01 10.73 -33.28
C ARG A 24 30.96 9.80 -33.94
N ASP A 25 30.92 9.84 -35.27
CA ASP A 25 29.96 9.27 -36.25
C ASP A 25 29.86 7.70 -36.23
N ASN A 26 28.91 7.01 -36.90
CA ASN A 26 28.13 7.37 -38.09
C ASN A 26 26.83 6.54 -38.27
N GLY A 27 25.75 7.14 -38.81
CA GLY A 27 24.57 6.46 -39.41
C GLY A 27 23.44 5.93 -38.49
N GLY A 28 22.18 6.39 -38.70
CA GLY A 28 20.95 5.64 -38.33
C GLY A 28 19.86 6.29 -37.43
N SER A 29 18.91 7.02 -38.03
CA SER A 29 17.47 7.13 -37.62
C SER A 29 16.99 7.62 -36.21
N ARG A 30 16.46 8.87 -36.17
CA ARG A 30 15.32 9.41 -35.33
C ARG A 30 15.58 9.83 -33.83
N ARG A 31 14.58 10.46 -33.14
CA ARG A 31 14.72 11.52 -32.04
C ARG A 31 13.73 11.40 -30.81
N ARG A 32 14.02 12.02 -29.60
CA ARG A 32 13.15 12.92 -28.70
C ARG A 32 13.63 13.16 -27.20
N GLY A 33 12.88 13.86 -26.29
CA GLY A 33 13.33 14.59 -25.02
C GLY A 33 12.51 14.51 -23.64
N TRP A 34 12.47 15.58 -22.75
CA TRP A 34 12.26 15.61 -21.22
C TRP A 34 11.43 16.84 -20.56
N THR A 35 10.86 16.84 -19.28
CA THR A 35 9.97 17.94 -18.58
C THR A 35 9.72 18.10 -16.97
N TRP A 36 8.76 18.98 -16.37
CA TRP A 36 8.88 19.83 -15.06
C TRP A 36 7.61 20.71 -14.24
N ARG A 37 7.62 21.89 -13.38
CA ARG A 37 6.51 22.98 -12.77
C ARG A 37 6.76 24.51 -12.05
N SER A 38 5.93 25.33 -11.16
CA SER A 38 5.71 26.94 -10.84
C SER A 38 5.26 27.76 -9.33
N SER A 39 4.97 29.18 -8.97
CA SER A 39 4.29 30.26 -7.79
C SER A 39 2.87 31.32 -7.60
N MET A 40 2.49 32.75 -7.47
CA MET A 40 1.10 33.76 -7.37
C MET A 40 0.17 34.65 -6.18
N CYS A 41 -0.65 35.78 -6.37
CA CYS A 41 -1.36 36.76 -5.39
C CYS A 41 -2.48 37.74 -5.99
N PHE A 42 -3.26 38.54 -5.16
CA PHE A 42 -4.32 39.63 -5.33
C PHE A 42 -5.70 39.29 -5.99
N ALA A 43 -6.69 39.00 -5.15
CA ALA A 43 -7.80 38.06 -5.34
C ALA A 43 -8.96 38.33 -6.36
N ALA A 44 -8.68 38.53 -7.66
CA ALA A 44 -9.72 38.25 -8.67
C ALA A 44 -9.89 36.72 -8.85
N ALA A 45 -10.95 36.20 -8.24
CA ALA A 45 -11.26 34.77 -8.04
C ALA A 45 -10.77 33.83 -9.15
N PRO A 46 -10.13 32.68 -8.82
CA PRO A 46 -9.73 31.70 -9.82
C PRO A 46 -10.92 31.26 -10.68
N PHE A 47 -10.84 31.47 -12.00
CA PHE A 47 -11.91 31.10 -12.94
C PHE A 47 -11.33 30.54 -14.25
N VAL A 48 -12.05 29.61 -14.89
CA VAL A 48 -11.73 29.16 -16.25
C VAL A 48 -12.62 29.90 -17.25
N LYS A 49 -12.01 30.51 -18.27
CA LYS A 49 -12.72 31.10 -19.41
C LYS A 49 -11.85 30.99 -20.66
N ASP A 50 -12.47 30.77 -21.82
CA ASP A 50 -11.81 30.75 -23.13
C ASP A 50 -10.62 29.75 -23.21
N GLY A 51 -10.66 28.67 -22.41
CA GLY A 51 -9.60 27.67 -22.29
C GLY A 51 -8.41 28.08 -21.42
N ALA A 52 -8.51 29.13 -20.59
CA ALA A 52 -7.47 29.54 -19.65
C ALA A 52 -8.00 29.62 -18.21
N LEU A 53 -7.24 29.09 -17.25
CA LEU A 53 -7.43 29.35 -15.83
C LEU A 53 -6.79 30.70 -15.54
N ARG A 54 -7.63 31.70 -15.28
CA ARG A 54 -7.19 33.03 -14.87
C ARG A 54 -7.33 33.20 -13.38
N VAL A 55 -6.39 33.96 -12.85
CA VAL A 55 -6.22 34.24 -11.45
C VAL A 55 -5.67 35.65 -11.39
N ASN A 56 -6.39 36.57 -10.77
CA ASN A 56 -5.80 37.84 -10.36
C ASN A 56 -5.24 38.62 -11.56
N GLY A 57 -6.00 38.60 -12.67
CA GLY A 57 -5.63 39.15 -13.98
C GLY A 57 -4.64 38.31 -14.81
N ARG A 58 -3.87 37.40 -14.20
CA ARG A 58 -2.84 36.59 -14.89
C ARG A 58 -3.36 35.20 -15.27
N GLU A 59 -2.90 34.68 -16.40
CA GLU A 59 -3.18 33.30 -16.82
C GLU A 59 -2.26 32.33 -16.08
N ALA A 60 -2.86 31.58 -15.17
CA ALA A 60 -2.26 30.49 -14.42
C ALA A 60 -2.02 29.27 -15.30
N LEU A 61 -3.04 28.82 -16.03
CA LEU A 61 -2.98 27.69 -16.96
C LEU A 61 -3.68 28.06 -18.27
N THR A 62 -3.27 27.45 -19.37
CA THR A 62 -3.78 27.67 -20.74
C THR A 62 -4.06 26.33 -21.42
N GLY A 63 -4.97 26.28 -22.38
CA GLY A 63 -5.42 25.00 -22.96
C GLY A 63 -6.12 24.08 -21.93
N VAL A 64 -6.83 24.68 -20.96
CA VAL A 64 -7.57 23.98 -19.91
C VAL A 64 -8.68 23.12 -20.55
N PRO A 65 -8.73 21.80 -20.31
CA PRO A 65 -9.75 20.91 -20.87
C PRO A 65 -11.17 21.23 -20.40
N GLN A 66 -12.16 20.94 -21.24
CA GLN A 66 -13.58 21.24 -20.97
C GLN A 66 -14.19 20.47 -19.79
N ASN A 67 -13.56 19.36 -19.35
CA ASN A 67 -14.01 18.60 -18.18
C ASN A 67 -13.40 19.10 -16.86
N VAL A 68 -12.54 20.12 -16.87
CA VAL A 68 -12.03 20.77 -15.64
C VAL A 68 -13.11 21.71 -15.09
N VAL A 69 -13.36 21.61 -13.78
CA VAL A 69 -14.41 22.37 -13.09
C VAL A 69 -13.76 23.23 -11.99
N VAL A 70 -14.30 24.44 -11.80
CA VAL A 70 -13.90 25.35 -10.72
C VAL A 70 -15.11 25.67 -9.85
N SER A 71 -14.93 25.66 -8.53
CA SER A 71 -16.00 26.04 -7.60
C SER A 71 -16.36 27.53 -7.73
N PRO A 72 -17.52 27.96 -7.19
CA PRO A 72 -17.73 29.36 -6.87
C PRO A 72 -16.59 29.93 -6.00
N PRO A 73 -16.34 31.26 -6.04
CA PRO A 73 -15.27 31.90 -5.29
C PRO A 73 -15.41 31.73 -3.77
N LEU A 74 -14.27 31.63 -3.07
CA LEU A 74 -14.19 31.56 -1.62
C LEU A 74 -13.34 32.72 -1.07
N MET A 75 -13.62 33.11 0.19
CA MET A 75 -12.87 34.14 0.94
C MET A 75 -12.68 35.44 0.14
N ASP A 76 -13.80 36.08 -0.21
CA ASP A 76 -13.83 37.35 -0.96
C ASP A 76 -13.04 37.32 -2.29
N GLY A 77 -12.90 36.13 -2.88
CA GLY A 77 -12.17 35.85 -4.12
C GLY A 77 -10.78 35.23 -3.92
N ALA A 78 -10.27 35.12 -2.68
CA ALA A 78 -8.88 34.71 -2.43
C ALA A 78 -8.54 33.28 -2.90
N ALA A 79 -9.54 32.39 -2.97
CA ALA A 79 -9.36 30.98 -3.26
C ALA A 79 -10.54 30.36 -4.04
N ALA A 80 -10.29 29.16 -4.58
CA ALA A 80 -11.32 28.26 -5.12
C ALA A 80 -10.87 26.79 -5.02
N PHE A 81 -11.78 25.85 -5.29
CA PHE A 81 -11.43 24.47 -5.60
C PHE A 81 -11.37 24.25 -7.11
N LEU A 82 -10.38 23.49 -7.56
CA LEU A 82 -10.32 22.90 -8.89
C LEU A 82 -10.58 21.40 -8.76
N GLY A 83 -11.41 20.88 -9.64
CA GLY A 83 -11.64 19.45 -9.84
C GLY A 83 -11.79 19.14 -11.33
N ALA A 84 -12.18 17.92 -11.67
CA ALA A 84 -12.52 17.54 -13.03
C ALA A 84 -13.57 16.44 -13.04
N VAL A 85 -14.39 16.41 -14.09
CA VAL A 85 -15.35 15.34 -14.34
C VAL A 85 -14.62 14.16 -14.97
N ALA A 86 -14.77 12.98 -14.37
CA ALA A 86 -14.35 11.73 -14.96
C ALA A 86 -15.40 11.24 -15.99
N ASP A 87 -14.94 10.65 -17.09
CA ASP A 87 -15.77 9.97 -18.08
C ASP A 87 -16.09 8.51 -17.67
N ARG A 88 -15.51 8.04 -16.57
CA ARG A 88 -15.65 6.70 -15.98
C ARG A 88 -15.30 6.74 -14.50
N GLU A 89 -15.67 5.71 -13.74
CA GLU A 89 -15.28 5.53 -12.34
C GLU A 89 -13.90 4.86 -12.25
N ASP A 90 -13.03 5.29 -11.32
CA ASP A 90 -11.78 4.61 -11.00
C ASP A 90 -11.33 4.93 -9.56
N SER A 91 -10.80 3.92 -8.87
CA SER A 91 -9.97 4.07 -7.65
C SER A 91 -8.85 5.11 -7.77
N ARG A 92 -8.39 5.39 -9.00
CA ARG A 92 -7.32 6.35 -9.30
C ARG A 92 -7.52 7.07 -10.63
N HIS A 93 -7.73 8.38 -10.58
CA HIS A 93 -7.77 9.28 -11.74
C HIS A 93 -6.52 10.15 -11.85
N VAL A 94 -6.21 10.60 -13.08
CA VAL A 94 -5.25 11.68 -13.33
C VAL A 94 -5.87 12.64 -14.35
N PHE A 95 -5.99 13.91 -13.99
CA PHE A 95 -6.62 14.93 -14.82
C PHE A 95 -5.64 16.03 -15.19
N LYS A 96 -5.66 16.41 -16.48
CA LYS A 96 -4.96 17.58 -17.00
C LYS A 96 -5.69 18.85 -16.57
N LEU A 97 -4.98 19.77 -15.92
CA LEU A 97 -5.49 21.09 -15.54
C LEU A 97 -5.12 22.18 -16.55
N GLY A 98 -4.10 21.95 -17.40
CA GLY A 98 -3.72 22.82 -18.51
C GLY A 98 -2.21 23.03 -18.64
N VAL A 99 -1.79 23.59 -19.78
CA VAL A 99 -0.41 24.00 -20.09
C VAL A 99 -0.02 25.20 -19.25
N LEU A 100 1.21 25.18 -18.78
CA LEU A 100 1.75 26.10 -17.79
C LEU A 100 3.15 26.53 -18.25
N ARG A 101 3.45 27.83 -18.34
CA ARG A 101 4.79 28.33 -18.71
C ARG A 101 5.15 29.66 -18.03
N ASP A 102 6.42 30.04 -18.05
CA ASP A 102 6.96 31.36 -17.67
C ASP A 102 6.63 31.81 -16.22
N TYR A 103 7.01 30.91 -15.31
CA TYR A 103 6.65 30.90 -13.91
C TYR A 103 7.72 30.22 -13.00
N ARG A 104 8.55 31.01 -12.30
CA ARG A 104 9.46 30.56 -11.20
C ARG A 104 8.71 29.83 -10.05
N LEU A 105 9.40 29.22 -9.07
CA LEU A 105 8.76 28.34 -8.07
C LEU A 105 9.55 27.77 -6.89
N LEU A 106 8.77 27.10 -6.04
CA LEU A 106 9.13 25.97 -5.19
C LEU A 106 8.01 24.91 -5.19
N CYS A 107 8.37 23.62 -5.04
CA CYS A 107 7.45 22.55 -4.65
C CYS A 107 8.01 21.73 -3.49
N LEU A 108 7.18 20.88 -2.88
CA LEU A 108 7.58 19.78 -2.00
C LEU A 108 6.91 18.47 -2.45
N PHE A 109 7.71 17.42 -2.65
CA PHE A 109 7.23 16.13 -3.16
C PHE A 109 7.80 14.96 -2.36
N ARG A 110 7.01 13.88 -2.27
CA ARG A 110 7.40 12.60 -1.65
C ARG A 110 8.35 11.86 -2.60
N PHE A 111 9.64 11.84 -2.28
CA PHE A 111 10.66 11.13 -3.08
C PHE A 111 10.92 9.70 -2.58
N LYS A 112 10.52 9.42 -1.34
CA LYS A 112 10.34 8.09 -0.75
C LYS A 112 9.03 8.10 0.04
N ILE A 113 8.42 6.94 0.28
CA ILE A 113 7.12 6.85 0.95
C ILE A 113 7.09 7.56 2.33
N TRP A 114 8.25 7.57 3.02
CA TRP A 114 8.49 8.21 4.32
C TRP A 114 9.06 9.65 4.27
N TRP A 115 9.56 10.13 3.11
CA TRP A 115 10.41 11.33 3.06
C TRP A 115 10.11 12.27 1.88
N MET A 116 10.15 13.58 2.14
CA MET A 116 9.96 14.65 1.16
C MET A 116 11.22 15.49 0.94
N ILE A 117 11.39 16.03 -0.27
CA ILE A 117 12.41 17.04 -0.60
C ILE A 117 11.84 18.13 -1.53
N PRO A 118 12.44 19.33 -1.56
CA PRO A 118 12.01 20.41 -2.43
C PRO A 118 12.60 20.35 -3.86
N ARG A 119 11.96 21.02 -4.82
CA ARG A 119 12.50 21.29 -6.18
C ARG A 119 12.03 22.66 -6.70
N THR A 120 12.78 23.24 -7.65
CA THR A 120 12.59 24.59 -8.21
C THR A 120 12.97 24.67 -9.70
N GLY A 121 12.28 25.47 -10.52
CA GLY A 121 12.53 25.66 -11.97
C GLY A 121 11.90 26.95 -12.56
N THR A 122 11.13 26.89 -13.68
CA THR A 122 10.49 28.08 -14.31
C THR A 122 9.17 27.97 -15.11
N ALA A 123 8.33 26.93 -15.09
CA ALA A 123 7.15 26.90 -16.01
C ALA A 123 6.11 25.83 -15.60
N GLY A 124 5.57 25.03 -16.51
CA GLY A 124 5.43 23.59 -16.30
C GLY A 124 6.82 22.96 -16.15
N SER A 125 7.79 23.69 -15.53
CA SER A 125 9.25 23.50 -15.61
C SER A 125 10.24 23.68 -14.37
N ASP A 126 10.02 23.29 -13.08
CA ASP A 126 10.68 22.08 -12.41
C ASP A 126 10.13 21.53 -11.06
N VAL A 127 9.34 20.43 -11.14
CA VAL A 127 8.70 19.66 -10.04
C VAL A 127 8.36 18.21 -10.50
N PRO A 128 8.20 17.20 -9.61
CA PRO A 128 7.89 15.80 -9.97
C PRO A 128 6.44 15.31 -9.64
N PHE A 129 6.22 14.00 -9.77
CA PHE A 129 5.06 13.26 -9.25
C PHE A 129 5.06 13.23 -7.72
N GLU A 130 3.95 12.81 -7.09
CA GLU A 130 3.77 12.79 -5.62
C GLU A 130 4.05 14.15 -4.95
N THR A 131 3.80 15.25 -5.68
CA THR A 131 3.92 16.61 -5.14
C THR A 131 2.76 16.89 -4.20
N GLN A 132 3.10 17.13 -2.93
CA GLN A 132 2.17 17.44 -1.85
C GLN A 132 1.97 18.96 -1.69
N MET A 133 2.82 19.79 -2.32
CA MET A 133 2.67 21.25 -2.35
C MET A 133 3.27 21.84 -3.64
N LEU A 134 2.49 22.63 -4.39
CA LEU A 134 2.86 23.33 -5.63
C LEU A 134 2.34 24.79 -5.60
N LEU A 135 2.79 25.58 -6.58
CA LEU A 135 2.69 27.04 -6.74
C LEU A 135 2.53 27.36 -8.32
N LEU A 136 2.13 28.55 -8.88
CA LEU A 136 2.41 29.21 -10.24
C LEU A 136 2.95 30.77 -10.37
N GLU A 137 4.27 31.20 -10.54
CA GLU A 137 4.94 32.49 -10.00
C GLU A 137 4.58 33.76 -10.75
N ALA A 138 3.49 34.35 -10.36
CA ALA A 138 3.00 35.50 -11.04
C ALA A 138 3.71 36.78 -10.58
N ARG A 139 3.92 37.65 -11.57
CA ARG A 139 4.23 39.07 -11.44
C ARG A 139 3.30 39.76 -12.42
N GLN A 140 2.77 40.91 -12.05
CA GLN A 140 2.11 41.78 -13.02
C GLN A 140 3.19 42.30 -13.97
N TYR A 141 2.86 42.33 -15.26
CA TYR A 141 3.72 42.89 -16.29
C TYR A 141 2.92 43.95 -17.05
N GLU A 142 3.16 45.22 -16.75
CA GLU A 142 2.59 46.32 -17.50
C GLU A 142 3.18 46.37 -18.91
N ALA A 143 2.33 46.69 -19.90
CA ALA A 143 2.82 47.03 -21.22
C ALA A 143 3.51 48.41 -21.15
N VAL A 144 4.75 48.50 -21.62
CA VAL A 144 5.30 49.80 -22.06
C VAL A 144 4.83 50.03 -23.49
N ASP A 145 4.63 51.29 -23.86
CA ASP A 145 4.27 51.68 -25.23
C ASP A 145 5.21 51.04 -26.26
N GLY A 146 4.62 50.51 -27.34
CA GLY A 146 5.30 49.67 -28.33
C GLY A 146 5.26 48.16 -28.04
N GLY A 147 4.71 47.71 -26.91
CA GLY A 147 4.41 46.29 -26.64
C GLY A 147 5.51 45.51 -25.92
N VAL A 148 6.63 46.14 -25.57
CA VAL A 148 7.64 45.56 -24.68
C VAL A 148 7.12 45.63 -23.24
N ARG A 149 6.79 44.48 -22.65
CA ARG A 149 6.26 44.42 -21.28
C ARG A 149 7.35 44.64 -20.22
N LYS A 150 7.18 45.66 -19.37
CA LYS A 150 7.94 45.82 -18.12
C LYS A 150 7.33 44.93 -17.03
N ALA A 151 8.08 44.67 -15.95
CA ALA A 151 7.43 44.31 -14.69
C ALA A 151 6.64 45.53 -14.19
N ALA A 152 5.41 45.34 -13.73
CA ALA A 152 4.61 46.41 -13.14
C ALA A 152 5.22 46.90 -11.82
N ALA A 153 4.72 48.02 -11.30
CA ALA A 153 5.07 48.48 -9.95
C ALA A 153 4.51 47.57 -8.82
N ASP A 154 3.52 46.74 -9.14
CA ASP A 154 2.80 45.85 -8.22
C ASP A 154 3.64 44.63 -7.79
N PRO A 155 3.66 44.22 -6.50
CA PRO A 155 4.63 43.26 -5.98
C PRO A 155 4.46 41.82 -6.49
N ALA A 156 5.56 41.07 -6.53
CA ALA A 156 5.65 39.69 -7.00
C ALA A 156 4.96 38.66 -6.08
N PHE A 157 4.49 37.54 -6.65
CA PHE A 157 3.38 36.81 -6.08
C PHE A 157 3.46 35.23 -5.88
N TYR A 158 2.69 34.57 -4.95
CA TYR A 158 2.69 33.13 -4.44
C TYR A 158 1.33 32.24 -4.32
N ILE A 159 0.76 31.62 -5.40
CA ILE A 159 -0.43 30.68 -5.56
C ILE A 159 -0.09 29.49 -4.70
N LEU A 160 -0.96 29.03 -3.80
CA LEU A 160 -0.87 27.67 -3.29
C LEU A 160 -1.78 26.73 -4.11
N PHE A 161 -1.17 25.89 -4.95
CA PHE A 161 -1.79 24.65 -5.46
C PHE A 161 -1.56 23.56 -4.40
N LEU A 162 -2.53 23.40 -3.51
CA LEU A 162 -2.53 22.35 -2.50
C LEU A 162 -3.40 21.19 -3.00
N PRO A 163 -2.85 19.97 -3.19
CA PRO A 163 -3.66 18.76 -3.20
C PRO A 163 -4.39 18.65 -1.86
N VAL A 164 -5.62 18.16 -1.87
CA VAL A 164 -6.45 17.99 -0.68
C VAL A 164 -6.99 16.56 -0.61
N LEU A 165 -7.42 16.14 0.58
CA LEU A 165 -8.28 14.97 0.71
C LEU A 165 -9.73 15.41 0.45
N ASP A 166 -10.54 14.56 -0.19
CA ASP A 166 -11.98 14.77 -0.34
C ASP A 166 -12.71 13.42 -0.33
N GLY A 167 -13.72 13.31 0.53
CA GLY A 167 -14.40 12.06 0.85
C GLY A 167 -13.43 10.89 1.10
N ASP A 168 -13.60 9.84 0.30
CA ASP A 168 -12.81 8.62 0.30
C ASP A 168 -11.39 8.75 -0.30
N TYR A 169 -10.98 9.94 -0.76
CA TYR A 169 -9.84 10.10 -1.67
C TYR A 169 -8.77 11.09 -1.22
N ARG A 170 -7.49 10.72 -1.41
CA ARG A 170 -6.33 11.62 -1.37
C ARG A 170 -5.99 12.16 -2.75
N SER A 171 -5.28 13.29 -2.83
CA SER A 171 -4.74 13.77 -4.11
C SER A 171 -3.26 14.14 -4.04
N SER A 172 -2.59 14.15 -5.20
CA SER A 172 -1.23 14.68 -5.38
C SER A 172 -1.07 15.32 -6.76
N LEU A 173 0.01 16.09 -6.98
CA LEU A 173 0.23 16.82 -8.25
C LEU A 173 1.41 16.27 -9.05
N GLN A 174 1.30 16.28 -10.37
CA GLN A 174 2.33 15.84 -11.33
C GLN A 174 2.36 16.77 -12.57
N GLY A 175 3.29 16.53 -13.50
CA GLY A 175 3.43 17.35 -14.71
C GLY A 175 4.20 16.61 -15.79
N ASN A 176 3.91 16.93 -17.05
CA ASN A 176 4.15 16.01 -18.16
C ASN A 176 5.02 16.60 -19.30
N SER A 177 5.15 15.87 -20.41
CA SER A 177 6.01 16.18 -21.57
C SER A 177 5.58 17.38 -22.43
N SER A 178 4.41 17.96 -22.19
CA SER A 178 3.84 19.09 -22.94
C SER A 178 3.82 20.41 -22.13
N ASP A 179 4.47 20.43 -20.97
CA ASP A 179 4.34 21.44 -19.89
C ASP A 179 2.91 21.52 -19.29
N GLU A 180 2.12 20.45 -19.35
CA GLU A 180 0.81 20.40 -18.69
C GLU A 180 0.96 20.06 -17.20
N LEU A 181 0.25 20.80 -16.35
CA LEU A 181 0.01 20.47 -14.95
C LEU A 181 -1.14 19.47 -14.87
N GLU A 182 -0.95 18.41 -14.08
CA GLU A 182 -1.92 17.36 -13.83
C GLU A 182 -2.11 17.17 -12.32
N PHE A 183 -3.33 16.82 -11.88
CA PHE A 183 -3.57 16.33 -10.52
C PHE A 183 -4.08 14.89 -10.54
N CYS A 184 -3.66 14.12 -9.54
CA CYS A 184 -4.08 12.76 -9.31
C CYS A 184 -5.15 12.71 -8.22
N ILE A 185 -6.30 12.13 -8.58
CA ILE A 185 -7.39 11.61 -7.74
C ILE A 185 -7.11 10.18 -7.22
N GLU A 186 -6.95 9.78 -5.95
CA GLU A 186 -6.86 8.34 -5.63
C GLU A 186 -7.39 7.99 -4.22
N SER A 187 -8.11 6.88 -4.05
CA SER A 187 -8.85 6.66 -2.79
C SER A 187 -7.90 6.53 -1.59
N GLY A 188 -7.18 5.42 -1.54
CA GLY A 188 -6.90 4.81 -0.24
C GLY A 188 -8.17 4.09 0.21
N SER A 189 -9.18 4.83 0.68
CA SER A 189 -10.47 4.33 1.21
C SER A 189 -10.97 3.10 0.47
N TYR A 190 -11.23 1.97 1.14
CA TYR A 190 -11.34 1.69 2.59
C TYR A 190 -12.45 2.39 3.39
N LEU A 191 -13.69 2.02 3.06
CA LEU A 191 -14.94 2.31 3.77
C LEU A 191 -14.83 2.08 5.30
N ALA A 192 -15.70 2.77 6.04
CA ALA A 192 -15.70 2.87 7.50
C ALA A 192 -15.29 1.58 8.25
N ALA A 193 -14.08 1.56 8.80
CA ALA A 193 -13.63 0.44 9.60
C ALA A 193 -14.40 0.40 10.93
N ILE A 194 -15.13 -0.69 11.11
CA ILE A 194 -15.25 -1.32 12.43
C ILE A 194 -13.81 -1.54 12.90
N LYS A 195 -13.38 -0.78 13.92
CA LYS A 195 -12.11 -1.03 14.60
C LYS A 195 -12.22 -2.42 15.22
N PRO A 196 -11.40 -3.41 14.82
CA PRO A 196 -11.51 -4.75 15.39
C PRO A 196 -11.25 -4.67 16.88
N GLY A 197 -12.16 -5.17 17.72
CA GLY A 197 -12.12 -4.95 19.18
C GLY A 197 -10.86 -5.48 19.88
N VAL A 198 -10.05 -6.26 19.16
CA VAL A 198 -8.69 -6.66 19.53
C VAL A 198 -7.76 -5.47 19.84
N LEU A 199 -7.98 -4.30 19.21
CA LEU A 199 -7.15 -3.11 19.36
C LEU A 199 -7.27 -2.43 20.73
N ASP A 200 -8.34 -2.71 21.49
CA ASP A 200 -8.53 -2.19 22.85
C ASP A 200 -7.71 -2.97 23.92
N TYR A 201 -6.97 -4.00 23.51
CA TYR A 201 -6.39 -4.99 24.41
C TYR A 201 -4.88 -5.17 24.26
N PHE A 202 -4.17 -5.26 25.39
CA PHE A 202 -2.79 -5.75 25.39
C PHE A 202 -2.76 -7.20 24.86
N GLY A 203 -1.95 -7.39 23.82
CA GLY A 203 -1.80 -8.67 23.13
C GLY A 203 -0.40 -9.26 23.26
N TRP A 204 -0.32 -10.59 23.14
CA TRP A 204 0.94 -11.31 23.02
C TRP A 204 0.98 -12.10 21.70
N CYS A 205 2.09 -12.00 20.97
CA CYS A 205 2.39 -12.77 19.77
C CYS A 205 3.44 -13.84 20.09
N THR A 206 3.24 -15.07 19.63
CA THR A 206 4.12 -16.21 19.97
C THR A 206 5.42 -16.27 19.16
N TRP A 207 5.58 -15.46 18.10
CA TRP A 207 6.71 -15.54 17.15
C TRP A 207 8.09 -15.43 17.83
N ASP A 208 8.39 -14.31 18.50
CA ASP A 208 9.70 -14.09 19.16
C ASP A 208 9.97 -15.05 20.35
N ALA A 209 8.97 -15.81 20.79
CA ALA A 209 9.09 -16.76 21.89
C ALA A 209 9.42 -18.20 21.43
N PHE A 210 9.01 -18.61 20.23
CA PHE A 210 9.14 -20.00 19.77
C PHE A 210 9.49 -20.16 18.27
N TYR A 211 9.33 -19.13 17.46
CA TYR A 211 9.28 -19.25 15.99
C TYR A 211 8.36 -20.43 15.59
N PHE A 212 8.81 -21.28 14.66
CA PHE A 212 8.09 -22.47 14.20
C PHE A 212 7.77 -23.52 15.29
N ASP A 213 8.41 -23.47 16.47
CA ASP A 213 8.24 -24.46 17.54
C ASP A 213 7.06 -24.19 18.48
N VAL A 214 6.20 -23.20 18.15
CA VAL A 214 4.99 -22.87 18.93
C VAL A 214 4.12 -24.11 19.22
N ASN A 215 3.69 -24.26 20.47
CA ASN A 215 2.98 -25.43 20.97
C ASN A 215 2.11 -25.08 22.21
N PRO A 216 1.12 -25.92 22.59
CA PRO A 216 0.23 -25.67 23.71
C PRO A 216 0.93 -25.36 25.05
N GLN A 217 1.96 -26.12 25.42
CA GLN A 217 2.67 -25.93 26.70
C GLN A 217 3.38 -24.58 26.75
N GLY A 218 4.09 -24.20 25.68
CA GLY A 218 4.78 -22.91 25.59
C GLY A 218 3.81 -21.74 25.68
N ILE A 219 2.66 -21.83 25.02
CA ILE A 219 1.59 -20.82 25.11
C ILE A 219 1.06 -20.71 26.54
N GLU A 220 0.74 -21.83 27.20
CA GLU A 220 0.24 -21.82 28.57
C GLU A 220 1.24 -21.21 29.56
N ASP A 221 2.52 -21.60 29.51
CA ASP A 221 3.53 -21.04 30.41
C ASP A 221 3.81 -19.56 30.11
N GLY A 222 3.72 -19.12 28.84
CA GLY A 222 3.79 -17.70 28.48
C GLY A 222 2.64 -16.88 29.06
N LEU A 223 1.39 -17.31 28.86
CA LEU A 223 0.18 -16.67 29.41
C LEU A 223 0.23 -16.60 30.95
N LYS A 224 0.67 -17.69 31.58
CA LYS A 224 0.87 -17.84 33.04
C LYS A 224 2.01 -16.97 33.58
N SER A 225 3.08 -16.79 32.81
CA SER A 225 4.19 -15.90 33.14
C SER A 225 3.75 -14.43 33.11
N LEU A 226 3.14 -14.00 32.00
CA LEU A 226 2.59 -12.64 31.84
C LEU A 226 1.53 -12.32 32.91
N SER A 227 0.64 -13.26 33.20
CA SER A 227 -0.37 -13.11 34.26
C SER A 227 0.26 -12.95 35.65
N LYS A 228 1.32 -13.73 35.97
CA LYS A 228 2.09 -13.57 37.22
C LYS A 228 2.89 -12.27 37.28
N GLY A 229 3.33 -11.76 36.13
CA GLY A 229 4.03 -10.47 36.01
C GLY A 229 3.12 -9.24 36.17
N GLY A 230 1.80 -9.43 36.31
CA GLY A 230 0.83 -8.34 36.43
C GLY A 230 0.37 -7.75 35.09
N THR A 231 0.78 -8.35 33.96
CA THR A 231 0.41 -7.95 32.59
C THR A 231 -0.34 -9.06 31.85
N PRO A 232 -1.46 -9.60 32.38
CA PRO A 232 -2.22 -10.66 31.73
C PRO A 232 -2.76 -10.19 30.37
N PRO A 233 -2.36 -10.80 29.24
CA PRO A 233 -2.87 -10.41 27.94
C PRO A 233 -4.38 -10.67 27.83
N LYS A 234 -5.01 -9.95 26.91
CA LYS A 234 -6.41 -10.15 26.52
C LYS A 234 -6.57 -10.46 25.02
N PHE A 235 -5.49 -10.29 24.26
CA PHE A 235 -5.33 -10.84 22.92
C PHE A 235 -4.16 -11.85 22.89
N LEU A 236 -4.33 -12.98 22.21
CA LEU A 236 -3.26 -13.89 21.84
C LEU A 236 -3.23 -14.03 20.31
N LEU A 237 -2.05 -13.91 19.73
CA LEU A 237 -1.77 -14.31 18.36
C LEU A 237 -0.88 -15.56 18.39
N ILE A 238 -1.44 -16.69 18.00
CA ILE A 238 -0.69 -17.92 17.70
C ILE A 238 -0.08 -17.71 16.31
N ASP A 239 1.17 -17.25 16.30
CA ASP A 239 1.93 -17.02 15.09
C ASP A 239 2.41 -18.34 14.44
N ASP A 240 3.25 -18.25 13.42
CA ASP A 240 3.65 -19.38 12.57
C ASP A 240 4.16 -20.63 13.34
N GLY A 241 3.96 -21.81 12.76
CA GLY A 241 4.36 -23.11 13.28
C GLY A 241 3.21 -24.00 13.77
N TRP A 242 1.96 -23.52 13.77
CA TRP A 242 0.77 -24.31 14.16
C TRP A 242 0.14 -25.10 13.00
N GLN A 243 0.46 -24.78 11.74
CA GLN A 243 -0.18 -25.34 10.53
C GLN A 243 0.37 -26.71 10.13
N ASP A 244 -0.46 -27.52 9.45
CA ASP A 244 -0.09 -28.85 8.92
C ASP A 244 0.57 -28.72 7.53
N THR A 245 1.89 -28.93 7.46
CA THR A 245 2.75 -28.60 6.32
C THR A 245 3.75 -29.70 5.97
N SER A 246 4.07 -29.85 4.68
CA SER A 246 5.16 -30.71 4.19
C SER A 246 6.30 -29.88 3.61
N ASN A 247 7.56 -30.29 3.83
CA ASN A 247 8.73 -29.66 3.22
C ASN A 247 9.58 -30.69 2.44
N GLU A 248 9.40 -30.76 1.13
CA GLU A 248 10.15 -31.68 0.24
C GLU A 248 11.66 -31.36 0.14
N PHE A 249 12.08 -30.16 0.58
CA PHE A 249 13.46 -29.70 0.56
C PHE A 249 14.21 -29.98 1.88
N GLN A 250 13.53 -30.53 2.87
CA GLN A 250 14.09 -30.95 4.15
C GLN A 250 13.92 -32.47 4.28
N LYS A 251 15.03 -33.21 4.30
CA LYS A 251 14.99 -34.66 4.51
C LYS A 251 15.02 -34.96 6.01
N GLU A 252 14.38 -36.06 6.38
CA GLU A 252 14.47 -36.62 7.73
C GLU A 252 15.92 -37.01 8.07
N GLY A 253 16.39 -36.59 9.25
CA GLY A 253 17.75 -36.86 9.74
C GLY A 253 18.87 -35.97 9.19
N GLU A 254 18.65 -35.18 8.14
CA GLU A 254 19.61 -34.15 7.68
C GLU A 254 19.31 -32.78 8.34
N PRO A 255 20.33 -31.96 8.68
CA PRO A 255 20.11 -30.60 9.12
C PRO A 255 19.33 -29.78 8.08
N ALA A 256 18.36 -28.99 8.52
CA ALA A 256 17.61 -28.11 7.62
C ALA A 256 18.55 -27.12 6.94
N ALA A 257 18.55 -27.11 5.60
CA ALA A 257 19.31 -26.12 4.84
C ALA A 257 18.72 -24.73 5.07
N GLU A 258 19.57 -23.71 5.22
CA GLU A 258 19.13 -22.34 5.50
C GLU A 258 18.14 -21.85 4.44
N GLY A 259 16.98 -21.38 4.90
CA GLY A 259 15.88 -20.92 4.05
C GLY A 259 15.01 -22.01 3.43
N SER A 260 15.29 -23.31 3.66
CA SER A 260 14.43 -24.40 3.20
C SER A 260 13.03 -24.39 3.81
N GLN A 261 12.85 -23.77 4.98
CA GLN A 261 11.54 -23.56 5.60
C GLN A 261 10.58 -22.75 4.72
N TYR A 262 11.10 -21.84 3.89
CA TYR A 262 10.29 -21.03 2.96
C TYR A 262 9.81 -21.82 1.73
N GLY A 263 10.30 -23.05 1.54
CA GLY A 263 9.78 -24.01 0.54
C GLY A 263 8.69 -24.95 1.09
N ALA A 264 8.42 -24.94 2.40
CA ALA A 264 7.36 -25.76 3.00
C ALA A 264 5.97 -25.32 2.53
N ARG A 265 5.05 -26.28 2.36
CA ARG A 265 3.71 -26.03 1.79
C ARG A 265 2.59 -26.62 2.65
N LEU A 266 1.45 -25.92 2.70
CA LEU A 266 0.26 -26.34 3.44
C LEU A 266 -0.32 -27.64 2.85
N VAL A 267 -0.57 -28.66 3.68
CA VAL A 267 -1.17 -29.95 3.26
C VAL A 267 -2.56 -30.21 3.83
N SER A 268 -2.97 -29.47 4.87
CA SER A 268 -4.33 -29.42 5.38
C SER A 268 -4.66 -28.00 5.85
N VAL A 269 -5.95 -27.63 5.86
CA VAL A 269 -6.43 -26.39 6.50
C VAL A 269 -6.50 -26.48 8.03
N LYS A 270 -6.21 -27.65 8.60
CA LYS A 270 -6.24 -27.93 10.04
C LYS A 270 -4.85 -27.81 10.66
N GLU A 271 -4.78 -27.58 11.97
CA GLU A 271 -3.55 -27.51 12.77
C GLU A 271 -2.72 -28.80 12.76
N ASN A 272 -1.42 -28.74 13.02
CA ASN A 272 -0.55 -29.92 13.04
C ASN A 272 -0.65 -30.77 14.33
N ASN A 273 0.15 -31.84 14.38
CA ASN A 273 0.23 -32.79 15.50
C ASN A 273 0.70 -32.19 16.84
N LYS A 274 1.16 -30.93 16.91
CA LYS A 274 1.39 -30.23 18.18
C LYS A 274 0.09 -29.79 18.86
N PHE A 275 -1.01 -29.68 18.10
CA PHE A 275 -2.32 -29.22 18.55
C PHE A 275 -3.45 -30.25 18.33
N ARG A 276 -3.26 -31.25 17.45
CA ARG A 276 -4.08 -32.48 17.40
C ARG A 276 -3.57 -33.53 18.39
N ARG A 277 -4.48 -34.24 19.07
CA ARG A 277 -4.15 -35.49 19.77
C ARG A 277 -3.85 -36.62 18.77
N THR A 278 -2.73 -37.32 18.92
CA THR A 278 -2.43 -38.55 18.17
C THR A 278 -3.21 -39.76 18.73
N ALA A 279 -3.31 -40.83 17.94
CA ALA A 279 -4.03 -42.05 18.33
C ALA A 279 -3.50 -42.67 19.64
N ASP A 280 -2.20 -42.51 19.88
CA ASP A 280 -1.45 -43.13 20.98
C ASP A 280 -1.70 -42.45 22.35
N GLY A 281 -2.53 -41.41 22.40
CA GLY A 281 -3.14 -40.90 23.63
C GLY A 281 -2.28 -39.98 24.50
N ALA A 282 -1.01 -39.78 24.17
CA ALA A 282 -0.11 -38.87 24.89
C ALA A 282 -0.43 -37.39 24.60
N SER A 283 -1.25 -36.76 25.44
CA SER A 283 -1.40 -35.30 25.50
C SER A 283 -0.84 -34.77 26.81
N ASN A 284 0.15 -33.88 26.78
CA ASN A 284 0.77 -33.37 28.01
C ASN A 284 -0.21 -32.60 28.93
N ASN A 285 -1.18 -31.87 28.34
CA ASN A 285 -2.00 -30.88 29.06
C ASN A 285 -3.51 -31.19 29.06
N GLY A 286 -3.91 -32.41 28.68
CA GLY A 286 -5.31 -32.87 28.74
C GLY A 286 -6.30 -32.26 27.75
N ALA A 287 -5.94 -31.18 27.03
CA ALA A 287 -6.72 -30.69 25.89
C ALA A 287 -6.67 -31.70 24.73
N THR A 288 -7.82 -32.02 24.14
CA THR A 288 -7.96 -33.07 23.12
C THR A 288 -7.94 -32.58 21.66
N SER A 289 -8.09 -31.27 21.44
CA SER A 289 -8.10 -30.63 20.12
C SER A 289 -7.72 -29.15 20.23
N LEU A 290 -7.50 -28.47 19.09
CA LEU A 290 -7.32 -27.02 19.06
C LEU A 290 -8.50 -26.28 19.70
N LYS A 291 -9.74 -26.68 19.41
CA LYS A 291 -10.95 -26.10 20.02
C LYS A 291 -10.92 -26.18 21.55
N ASP A 292 -10.57 -27.34 22.11
CA ASP A 292 -10.50 -27.54 23.56
C ASP A 292 -9.40 -26.67 24.17
N PHE A 293 -8.22 -26.66 23.54
CA PHE A 293 -7.08 -25.85 23.96
C PHE A 293 -7.42 -24.35 23.98
N VAL A 294 -7.93 -23.81 22.86
CA VAL A 294 -8.31 -22.40 22.72
C VAL A 294 -9.40 -22.01 23.72
N SER A 295 -10.37 -22.89 23.95
CA SER A 295 -11.44 -22.66 24.94
C SER A 295 -10.89 -22.62 26.36
N ASN A 296 -10.00 -23.56 26.71
CA ASN A 296 -9.38 -23.63 28.02
C ASN A 296 -8.51 -22.39 28.31
N ILE A 297 -7.65 -21.96 27.38
CA ILE A 297 -6.82 -20.76 27.61
C ILE A 297 -7.67 -19.48 27.66
N LYS A 298 -8.75 -19.38 26.88
CA LYS A 298 -9.74 -18.29 26.98
C LYS A 298 -10.38 -18.24 28.37
N GLN A 299 -10.81 -19.39 28.90
CA GLN A 299 -11.44 -19.47 30.22
C GLN A 299 -10.46 -19.21 31.38
N ILE A 300 -9.28 -19.83 31.34
CA ILE A 300 -8.30 -19.80 32.45
C ILE A 300 -7.60 -18.44 32.57
N TYR A 301 -7.15 -17.87 31.45
CA TYR A 301 -6.42 -16.59 31.43
C TYR A 301 -7.34 -15.40 31.10
N GLY A 302 -8.62 -15.66 30.82
CA GLY A 302 -9.62 -14.64 30.51
C GLY A 302 -9.31 -13.86 29.24
N LEU A 303 -8.81 -14.53 28.19
CA LEU A 303 -8.55 -13.91 26.89
C LEU A 303 -9.88 -13.50 26.22
N ARG A 304 -9.87 -12.37 25.50
CA ARG A 304 -10.98 -11.90 24.66
C ARG A 304 -10.86 -12.43 23.24
N TYR A 305 -9.66 -12.34 22.68
CA TYR A 305 -9.37 -12.71 21.29
C TYR A 305 -8.19 -13.68 21.23
N VAL A 306 -8.32 -14.71 20.39
CA VAL A 306 -7.26 -15.61 19.95
C VAL A 306 -7.28 -15.62 18.42
N TYR A 307 -6.24 -15.07 17.79
CA TYR A 307 -6.04 -15.14 16.33
C TYR A 307 -4.95 -16.16 16.00
N VAL A 308 -4.92 -16.63 14.75
CA VAL A 308 -3.82 -17.45 14.20
C VAL A 308 -3.16 -16.82 12.98
N TRP A 309 -1.90 -17.12 12.75
CA TRP A 309 -1.17 -16.72 11.53
C TRP A 309 -1.46 -17.65 10.34
N HIS A 310 -1.50 -17.11 9.13
CA HIS A 310 -1.25 -17.87 7.91
C HIS A 310 -0.65 -16.97 6.81
N ALA A 311 0.11 -17.53 5.88
CA ALA A 311 0.50 -16.79 4.68
C ALA A 311 -0.71 -16.59 3.74
N LEU A 312 -0.67 -15.58 2.86
CA LEU A 312 -1.72 -15.35 1.87
C LEU A 312 -1.93 -16.56 0.96
N MET A 313 -0.84 -17.26 0.60
CA MET A 313 -0.86 -18.52 -0.16
C MET A 313 -0.98 -19.75 0.76
N GLY A 314 -1.53 -19.61 1.97
CA GLY A 314 -1.69 -20.69 2.95
C GLY A 314 -0.47 -20.94 3.83
N TYR A 315 0.71 -21.13 3.22
CA TYR A 315 2.02 -21.17 3.92
C TYR A 315 3.10 -20.48 3.06
N TRP A 316 4.34 -20.37 3.55
CA TRP A 316 5.44 -19.68 2.85
C TRP A 316 5.65 -20.18 1.41
N GLY A 317 5.84 -21.49 1.23
CA GLY A 317 5.95 -22.14 -0.09
C GLY A 317 4.59 -22.39 -0.75
N GLY A 318 3.49 -21.82 -0.24
CA GLY A 318 2.15 -21.95 -0.78
C GLY A 318 1.34 -23.14 -0.27
N VAL A 319 0.32 -23.54 -1.03
CA VAL A 319 -0.51 -24.73 -0.81
C VAL A 319 0.01 -25.89 -1.65
N SER A 320 0.13 -27.08 -1.04
CA SER A 320 0.58 -28.29 -1.74
C SER A 320 -0.39 -28.68 -2.87
N PRO A 321 0.09 -28.89 -4.11
CA PRO A 321 -0.76 -29.28 -5.24
C PRO A 321 -1.23 -30.74 -5.17
N ASP A 322 -0.45 -31.61 -4.51
CA ASP A 322 -0.64 -33.06 -4.55
C ASP A 322 -1.24 -33.67 -3.28
N ALA A 323 -1.22 -32.95 -2.15
CA ALA A 323 -1.82 -33.43 -0.90
C ALA A 323 -3.36 -33.54 -1.01
N ALA A 324 -3.91 -34.61 -0.44
CA ALA A 324 -5.29 -35.03 -0.69
C ALA A 324 -6.35 -34.01 -0.26
N GLU A 325 -6.13 -33.30 0.86
CA GLU A 325 -7.10 -32.29 1.34
C GLU A 325 -7.03 -30.96 0.57
N THR A 326 -5.89 -30.65 -0.06
CA THR A 326 -5.66 -29.38 -0.75
C THR A 326 -5.81 -29.43 -2.26
N LYS A 327 -5.75 -30.63 -2.88
CA LYS A 327 -5.87 -30.84 -4.33
C LYS A 327 -7.12 -30.20 -4.95
N LYS A 328 -8.22 -30.06 -4.19
CA LYS A 328 -9.46 -29.36 -4.59
C LYS A 328 -9.27 -27.87 -4.95
N TYR A 329 -8.19 -27.24 -4.48
CA TYR A 329 -7.88 -25.83 -4.77
C TYR A 329 -7.11 -25.62 -6.09
N ASN A 330 -6.77 -26.71 -6.80
CA ASN A 330 -6.09 -26.69 -8.11
C ASN A 330 -4.78 -25.87 -8.11
N SER A 331 -4.07 -25.86 -6.97
CA SER A 331 -2.84 -25.10 -6.78
C SER A 331 -1.77 -25.51 -7.79
N LYS A 332 -0.96 -24.55 -8.25
CA LYS A 332 0.12 -24.76 -9.22
C LYS A 332 1.41 -24.13 -8.71
N LEU A 333 2.51 -24.83 -8.91
CA LEU A 333 3.83 -24.31 -8.57
C LEU A 333 4.18 -23.17 -9.54
N VAL A 334 4.32 -21.96 -9.01
CA VAL A 334 4.77 -20.77 -9.72
C VAL A 334 6.06 -20.26 -9.07
N TYR A 335 6.97 -19.77 -9.88
CA TYR A 335 8.24 -19.21 -9.41
C TYR A 335 8.10 -17.68 -9.39
N PRO A 336 8.23 -17.02 -8.22
CA PRO A 336 8.33 -15.57 -8.11
C PRO A 336 9.34 -14.99 -9.10
N VAL A 337 9.02 -13.83 -9.66
CA VAL A 337 9.96 -13.00 -10.44
C VAL A 337 10.01 -11.62 -9.80
N GLN A 338 11.07 -11.35 -9.03
CA GLN A 338 11.29 -10.01 -8.48
C GLN A 338 11.53 -8.98 -9.59
N SER A 339 10.95 -7.79 -9.44
CA SER A 339 11.17 -6.70 -10.39
C SER A 339 12.59 -6.13 -10.28
N PRO A 340 13.17 -5.54 -11.35
CA PRO A 340 14.44 -4.83 -11.28
C PRO A 340 14.46 -3.69 -10.24
N GLY A 341 13.29 -3.15 -9.86
CA GLY A 341 13.16 -2.17 -8.78
C GLY A 341 13.40 -2.78 -7.40
N ASN A 342 12.87 -3.99 -7.14
CA ASN A 342 13.12 -4.72 -5.89
C ASN A 342 14.60 -5.12 -5.80
N LEU A 343 15.13 -5.72 -6.86
CA LEU A 343 16.51 -6.19 -6.98
C LEU A 343 17.57 -5.07 -6.98
N SER A 344 17.16 -3.79 -7.04
CA SER A 344 18.08 -2.63 -6.95
C SER A 344 18.43 -2.21 -5.52
N HIS A 345 17.88 -2.89 -4.50
CA HIS A 345 18.11 -2.65 -3.08
C HIS A 345 18.76 -3.89 -2.43
N SER A 346 18.52 -4.15 -1.14
CA SER A 346 18.85 -5.47 -0.57
C SER A 346 17.93 -6.52 -1.17
N ARG A 347 18.49 -7.68 -1.53
CA ARG A 347 17.67 -8.90 -1.68
C ARG A 347 17.21 -9.36 -0.29
N ASP A 348 16.12 -10.11 -0.25
CA ASP A 348 15.58 -10.72 0.95
C ASP A 348 15.71 -12.24 0.84
N LEU A 349 16.17 -12.90 1.90
CA LEU A 349 16.39 -14.35 1.90
C LEU A 349 15.08 -15.12 1.70
N THR A 350 13.97 -14.63 2.27
CA THR A 350 12.65 -15.25 2.13
C THR A 350 12.21 -15.29 0.66
N MET A 351 12.29 -14.13 -0.01
CA MET A 351 12.00 -13.98 -1.44
C MET A 351 12.92 -14.84 -2.30
N ASP A 352 14.22 -14.86 -2.02
CA ASP A 352 15.20 -15.63 -2.78
C ASP A 352 14.99 -17.15 -2.63
N CYS A 353 14.56 -17.60 -1.45
CA CYS A 353 14.14 -18.97 -1.22
C CYS A 353 12.82 -19.30 -1.92
N MET A 354 11.84 -18.39 -1.95
CA MET A 354 10.61 -18.59 -2.71
C MET A 354 10.85 -18.59 -4.23
N GLU A 355 11.77 -17.78 -4.77
CA GLU A 355 12.26 -17.87 -6.16
C GLU A 355 12.89 -19.24 -6.47
N LYS A 356 13.63 -19.82 -5.52
CA LYS A 356 14.33 -21.11 -5.66
C LYS A 356 13.40 -22.32 -5.54
N TYR A 357 12.47 -22.31 -4.59
CA TYR A 357 11.65 -23.45 -4.20
C TYR A 357 10.24 -23.45 -4.81
N GLY A 358 9.79 -22.31 -5.31
CA GLY A 358 8.48 -22.12 -5.93
C GLY A 358 7.32 -22.12 -4.93
N VAL A 359 6.34 -21.27 -5.21
CA VAL A 359 5.12 -21.10 -4.40
C VAL A 359 3.98 -21.89 -5.03
N GLY A 360 3.33 -22.76 -4.26
CA GLY A 360 2.09 -23.42 -4.61
C GLY A 360 0.91 -22.45 -4.60
N MET A 361 0.77 -21.64 -5.65
CA MET A 361 -0.30 -20.65 -5.76
C MET A 361 -1.63 -21.35 -6.03
N VAL A 362 -2.61 -21.13 -5.15
CA VAL A 362 -4.01 -21.56 -5.33
C VAL A 362 -4.57 -21.01 -6.65
N ASP A 363 -5.40 -21.78 -7.35
CA ASP A 363 -6.07 -21.29 -8.55
C ASP A 363 -6.92 -20.03 -8.22
N PRO A 364 -6.77 -18.89 -8.92
CA PRO A 364 -7.51 -17.67 -8.59
C PRO A 364 -9.04 -17.84 -8.60
N GLU A 365 -9.58 -18.79 -9.37
CA GLU A 365 -11.03 -19.11 -9.38
C GLU A 365 -11.44 -20.04 -8.20
N LYS A 366 -10.47 -20.46 -7.37
CA LYS A 366 -10.65 -21.25 -6.14
C LYS A 366 -10.21 -20.50 -4.86
N ALA A 367 -9.61 -19.31 -4.97
CA ALA A 367 -9.10 -18.53 -3.85
C ALA A 367 -10.14 -18.30 -2.74
N PHE A 368 -11.39 -17.94 -3.10
CA PHE A 368 -12.46 -17.78 -2.11
C PHE A 368 -12.76 -19.09 -1.38
N ASN A 369 -12.89 -20.21 -2.09
CA ASN A 369 -13.15 -21.51 -1.46
C ASN A 369 -12.01 -21.92 -0.51
N PHE A 370 -10.76 -21.63 -0.87
CA PHE A 370 -9.60 -21.90 0.00
C PHE A 370 -9.67 -21.10 1.32
N TYR A 371 -9.89 -19.79 1.25
CA TYR A 371 -10.03 -18.98 2.45
C TYR A 371 -11.29 -19.35 3.24
N ASP A 372 -12.39 -19.67 2.56
CA ASP A 372 -13.66 -20.00 3.21
C ASP A 372 -13.59 -21.34 3.94
N ASP A 373 -13.00 -22.37 3.33
CA ASP A 373 -12.70 -23.65 3.99
C ASP A 373 -11.80 -23.45 5.23
N LEU A 374 -10.75 -22.63 5.11
CA LEU A 374 -9.80 -22.35 6.19
C LEU A 374 -10.44 -21.54 7.33
N HIS A 375 -11.13 -20.45 7.02
CA HIS A 375 -11.73 -19.55 8.02
C HIS A 375 -12.98 -20.16 8.66
N SER A 376 -13.80 -20.91 7.91
CA SER A 376 -14.90 -21.72 8.48
C SER A 376 -14.34 -22.76 9.46
N TYR A 377 -13.22 -23.41 9.13
CA TYR A 377 -12.57 -24.36 10.03
C TYR A 377 -12.05 -23.66 11.29
N LEU A 378 -11.31 -22.55 11.16
CA LEU A 378 -10.76 -21.81 12.30
C LEU A 378 -11.86 -21.30 13.26
N MET A 379 -12.94 -20.73 12.73
CA MET A 379 -14.10 -20.34 13.54
C MET A 379 -14.70 -21.55 14.28
N SER A 380 -14.77 -22.72 13.62
CA SER A 380 -15.19 -23.97 14.29
C SER A 380 -14.27 -24.42 15.44
N GLN A 381 -13.00 -23.99 15.43
CA GLN A 381 -12.02 -24.22 16.50
C GLN A 381 -11.99 -23.08 17.55
N ASN A 382 -13.00 -22.20 17.58
CA ASN A 382 -13.11 -21.04 18.48
C ASN A 382 -11.99 -19.99 18.29
N ILE A 383 -11.38 -19.90 17.12
CA ILE A 383 -10.47 -18.80 16.73
C ILE A 383 -11.30 -17.59 16.29
N ASP A 384 -10.92 -16.38 16.72
CA ASP A 384 -11.72 -15.16 16.54
C ASP A 384 -11.29 -14.32 15.33
N GLY A 385 -10.16 -14.65 14.69
CA GLY A 385 -9.57 -13.91 13.58
C GLY A 385 -8.22 -14.45 13.11
N VAL A 386 -7.58 -13.75 12.18
CA VAL A 386 -6.31 -14.17 11.56
C VAL A 386 -5.30 -13.03 11.39
N LYS A 387 -4.00 -13.37 11.41
CA LYS A 387 -2.92 -12.55 10.84
C LYS A 387 -2.56 -13.15 9.48
N VAL A 388 -2.63 -12.34 8.42
CA VAL A 388 -2.34 -12.78 7.04
C VAL A 388 -1.06 -12.13 6.54
N ASP A 389 -0.04 -12.96 6.32
CA ASP A 389 1.32 -12.56 5.94
C ASP A 389 1.65 -12.86 4.48
N VAL A 390 2.87 -12.52 4.07
CA VAL A 390 3.44 -12.73 2.73
C VAL A 390 2.59 -12.13 1.59
N GLN A 391 1.74 -11.13 1.88
CA GLN A 391 0.73 -10.66 0.92
C GLN A 391 1.33 -10.00 -0.33
N ASN A 392 2.45 -9.30 -0.19
CA ASN A 392 3.18 -8.70 -1.31
C ASN A 392 3.72 -9.73 -2.35
N ILE A 393 3.66 -11.05 -2.08
CA ILE A 393 4.08 -12.09 -3.04
C ILE A 393 3.39 -11.94 -4.41
N LEU A 394 2.16 -11.42 -4.42
CA LEU A 394 1.36 -11.19 -5.63
C LEU A 394 2.03 -10.23 -6.63
N GLU A 395 2.94 -9.36 -6.19
CA GLU A 395 3.75 -8.53 -7.10
C GLU A 395 4.61 -9.36 -8.07
N THR A 396 4.99 -10.58 -7.65
CA THR A 396 6.02 -11.41 -8.30
C THR A 396 5.46 -12.61 -9.08
N ILE A 397 4.19 -13.00 -8.83
CA ILE A 397 3.54 -14.18 -9.45
C ILE A 397 2.36 -13.82 -10.38
N GLY A 398 2.13 -12.53 -10.62
CA GLY A 398 1.01 -12.01 -11.42
C GLY A 398 1.06 -12.28 -12.93
N THR A 399 2.21 -12.69 -13.48
CA THR A 399 2.48 -12.73 -14.94
C THR A 399 1.43 -13.45 -15.77
N SER A 400 1.01 -14.64 -15.36
CA SER A 400 0.04 -15.47 -16.10
C SER A 400 -1.43 -15.14 -15.81
N HIS A 401 -1.72 -14.15 -14.96
CA HIS A 401 -3.03 -13.94 -14.34
C HIS A 401 -3.57 -12.51 -14.52
N GLY A 402 -3.20 -11.87 -15.64
CA GLY A 402 -3.55 -10.47 -15.94
C GLY A 402 -2.64 -9.43 -15.29
N GLY A 403 -1.47 -9.85 -14.79
CA GLY A 403 -0.54 -8.98 -14.07
C GLY A 403 -0.91 -8.83 -12.59
N ARG A 404 0.06 -8.31 -11.81
CA ARG A 404 -0.03 -8.22 -10.35
C ARG A 404 -1.27 -7.48 -9.82
N VAL A 405 -1.77 -6.45 -10.51
CA VAL A 405 -2.96 -5.68 -10.09
C VAL A 405 -4.24 -6.51 -10.21
N SER A 406 -4.38 -7.29 -11.29
CA SER A 406 -5.50 -8.24 -11.48
C SER A 406 -5.46 -9.35 -10.42
N LEU A 407 -4.28 -9.91 -10.17
CA LEU A 407 -4.09 -10.97 -9.19
C LEU A 407 -4.33 -10.47 -7.74
N ALA A 408 -3.84 -9.27 -7.41
CA ALA A 408 -4.08 -8.60 -6.14
C ALA A 408 -5.56 -8.34 -5.89
N HIS A 409 -6.30 -7.83 -6.88
CA HIS A 409 -7.76 -7.68 -6.76
C HIS A 409 -8.43 -9.02 -6.43
N ARG A 410 -8.17 -10.06 -7.21
CA ARG A 410 -8.80 -11.38 -7.05
C ARG A 410 -8.54 -12.01 -5.69
N PHE A 411 -7.28 -11.97 -5.21
CA PHE A 411 -6.93 -12.57 -3.92
C PHE A 411 -7.36 -11.72 -2.71
N HIS A 412 -7.24 -10.38 -2.77
CA HIS A 412 -7.78 -9.53 -1.70
C HIS A 412 -9.31 -9.63 -1.63
N GLU A 413 -10.03 -9.57 -2.75
CA GLU A 413 -11.48 -9.72 -2.81
C GLU A 413 -11.96 -11.09 -2.27
N ALA A 414 -11.25 -12.17 -2.61
CA ALA A 414 -11.51 -13.50 -2.07
C ALA A 414 -11.28 -13.58 -0.55
N LEU A 415 -10.22 -12.92 -0.06
CA LEU A 415 -9.89 -12.88 1.37
C LEU A 415 -10.90 -12.04 2.15
N GLU A 416 -11.17 -10.81 1.73
CA GLU A 416 -12.13 -9.89 2.35
C GLU A 416 -13.54 -10.51 2.43
N LYS A 417 -13.99 -11.21 1.37
CA LYS A 417 -15.27 -11.96 1.39
C LYS A 417 -15.28 -13.11 2.39
N SER A 418 -14.15 -13.81 2.58
CA SER A 418 -14.06 -14.88 3.57
C SER A 418 -14.04 -14.34 5.01
N ILE A 419 -13.30 -13.25 5.25
CA ILE A 419 -13.30 -12.57 6.56
C ILE A 419 -14.71 -12.09 6.92
N ALA A 420 -15.37 -11.37 6.01
CA ALA A 420 -16.73 -10.85 6.23
C ALA A 420 -17.81 -11.95 6.37
N LYS A 421 -17.55 -13.16 5.89
CA LYS A 421 -18.45 -14.32 6.07
C LYS A 421 -18.23 -15.03 7.41
N ASN A 422 -16.98 -15.14 7.87
CA ASN A 422 -16.60 -16.06 8.95
C ASN A 422 -16.22 -15.38 10.27
N PHE A 423 -15.89 -14.08 10.28
CA PHE A 423 -15.51 -13.32 11.48
C PHE A 423 -16.35 -12.05 11.65
N GLN A 424 -16.76 -11.74 12.89
CA GLN A 424 -17.77 -10.71 13.17
C GLN A 424 -17.19 -9.28 13.26
N ASP A 425 -15.98 -9.12 13.81
CA ASP A 425 -15.36 -7.81 14.09
C ASP A 425 -14.40 -7.35 12.98
N ASN A 426 -14.55 -7.83 11.75
CA ASN A 426 -13.57 -7.68 10.67
C ASN A 426 -12.15 -8.15 11.11
N SER A 427 -12.09 -9.33 11.71
CA SER A 427 -10.96 -9.83 12.49
C SER A 427 -9.73 -10.26 11.66
N ILE A 428 -9.09 -9.33 10.97
CA ILE A 428 -7.89 -9.57 10.17
C ILE A 428 -6.77 -8.55 10.46
N ILE A 429 -5.57 -9.05 10.77
CA ILE A 429 -4.33 -8.29 10.75
C ILE A 429 -3.66 -8.52 9.39
N CYS A 430 -3.42 -7.45 8.62
CA CYS A 430 -2.82 -7.53 7.29
C CYS A 430 -1.34 -7.14 7.31
N CYS A 431 -0.43 -8.13 7.35
CA CYS A 431 1.01 -7.91 7.44
C CYS A 431 1.74 -8.36 6.16
N MET A 432 2.99 -7.91 5.98
CA MET A 432 3.78 -7.99 4.73
C MET A 432 3.02 -7.48 3.49
N ALA A 433 2.21 -6.44 3.68
CA ALA A 433 1.23 -5.92 2.71
C ALA A 433 1.45 -4.44 2.38
N GLN A 434 2.70 -3.96 2.45
CA GLN A 434 3.04 -2.54 2.29
C GLN A 434 3.23 -2.08 0.83
N SER A 435 2.86 -2.92 -0.15
CA SER A 435 2.87 -2.53 -1.57
C SER A 435 1.81 -1.47 -1.87
N THR A 436 2.02 -0.67 -2.92
CA THR A 436 0.98 0.25 -3.44
C THR A 436 -0.28 -0.50 -3.87
N ASP A 437 -0.11 -1.73 -4.34
CA ASP A 437 -1.15 -2.58 -4.90
C ASP A 437 -2.05 -3.16 -3.79
N SER A 438 -1.54 -3.28 -2.56
CA SER A 438 -2.30 -3.57 -1.34
C SER A 438 -2.83 -2.31 -0.63
N ILE A 439 -2.14 -1.17 -0.71
CA ILE A 439 -2.53 0.07 -0.01
C ILE A 439 -3.71 0.80 -0.66
N TYR A 440 -3.79 0.88 -2.00
CA TYR A 440 -4.81 1.68 -2.69
C TYR A 440 -6.08 0.91 -3.09
N ARG A 441 -6.28 -0.33 -2.61
CA ARG A 441 -7.32 -1.25 -3.14
C ARG A 441 -8.08 -2.09 -2.11
N ARG A 442 -7.96 -1.81 -0.81
CA ARG A 442 -8.71 -2.55 0.23
C ARG A 442 -10.05 -1.89 0.53
N GLY A 443 -11.07 -2.72 0.81
CA GLY A 443 -12.31 -2.24 1.42
C GLY A 443 -12.16 -1.93 2.91
N ILE A 444 -11.08 -2.43 3.53
CA ILE A 444 -10.78 -2.36 4.97
C ILE A 444 -9.71 -1.29 5.25
N GLN A 445 -9.95 -0.43 6.26
CA GLN A 445 -8.94 0.57 6.67
C GLN A 445 -7.73 -0.14 7.27
N VAL A 446 -6.53 0.22 6.79
CA VAL A 446 -5.27 -0.41 7.21
C VAL A 446 -4.85 0.12 8.58
N GLU A 447 -5.54 -0.35 9.62
CA GLU A 447 -5.19 -0.03 11.00
C GLU A 447 -4.05 -0.93 11.50
N GLN A 448 -2.85 -0.34 11.43
CA GLN A 448 -1.58 -0.74 12.08
C GLN A 448 -0.74 -1.86 11.44
N CYS A 449 0.56 -1.57 11.42
CA CYS A 449 1.61 -2.52 11.77
C CYS A 449 2.32 -1.96 13.00
N PHE A 450 2.86 -2.83 13.85
CA PHE A 450 3.91 -2.54 14.82
C PHE A 450 5.03 -3.56 14.63
#